data_AF-A0A397ZN26-F1
#
_entry.id   AF-A0A397ZN26-F1
#
_cell.length_a   1.000
_cell.length_b   1.000
_cell.length_c   1.000
_cell.angle_alpha   90.00
_cell.angle_beta   90.00
_cell.angle_gamma   90.00
#
_symmetry.space_group_name_H-M   'P 1'
#
loop_
_entity.id
_entity.type
_entity.pdbx_description
1 polymer ?
#
loop_
_entity_poly.entity_id
_entity_poly.type
_entity_poly.pdbx_seq_one_letter_code
_entity_poly.pdbx_strand_id
1 'polypeptide(L)'
;MKINERKVRLTELILRCLVCALALVSAILIVTDTQVREIFTIQKKAKYTDMKALVFLVVVNGIAAAYSLVHVARCVAGMMKGSVLFSKPLAWAIFSGDQAIAYLTVAGLAAAAQSAAFAKLGQPELQWMKICTMYGRFCNQVGEGIGVALLASIGMVMVSCISALGLFRLYGGNKAWQSSPSRW
;
A
#
# COMPACT_ATOMS: atom_id res chain seq x y z
N MET A 1 -26.63 14.78 9.75
CA MET A 1 -25.49 13.93 10.15
C MET A 1 -25.25 12.71 9.26
N LYS A 2 -26.29 11.96 8.80
CA LYS A 2 -26.14 10.77 7.92
C LYS A 2 -25.44 11.00 6.56
N ILE A 3 -25.50 12.23 6.00
CA ILE A 3 -24.85 12.57 4.72
C ILE A 3 -23.32 12.52 4.83
N ASN A 4 -22.75 12.93 5.98
CA ASN A 4 -21.30 12.97 6.15
C ASN A 4 -20.70 11.56 6.25
N GLU A 5 -21.38 10.65 6.94
CA GLU A 5 -20.99 9.24 7.05
C GLU A 5 -20.98 8.51 5.70
N ARG A 6 -21.98 8.78 4.84
CA ARG A 6 -22.04 8.21 3.50
C ARG A 6 -20.91 8.73 2.61
N LYS A 7 -20.59 10.03 2.71
CA LYS A 7 -19.46 10.64 2.01
C LYS A 7 -18.12 10.03 2.44
N VAL A 8 -17.88 9.89 3.76
CA VAL A 8 -16.64 9.28 4.29
C VAL A 8 -16.47 7.84 3.78
N ARG A 9 -17.53 7.02 3.82
CA ARG A 9 -17.49 5.64 3.30
C ARG A 9 -17.22 5.59 1.79
N LEU A 10 -17.78 6.52 1.03
CA LEU A 10 -17.54 6.61 -0.40
C LEU A 10 -16.08 7.02 -0.69
N THR A 11 -15.56 8.01 0.04
CA THR A 11 -14.15 8.43 -0.05
C THR A 11 -13.21 7.29 0.29
N GLU A 12 -13.48 6.55 1.37
CA GLU A 12 -12.70 5.37 1.76
C GLU A 12 -12.70 4.30 0.65
N LEU A 13 -13.86 4.05 0.04
CA LEU A 13 -13.98 3.07 -1.06
C LEU A 13 -13.21 3.51 -2.30
N ILE A 14 -13.34 4.77 -2.72
CA ILE A 14 -12.58 5.33 -3.84
C ILE A 14 -11.07 5.22 -3.58
N LEU A 15 -10.65 5.54 -2.35
CA LEU A 15 -9.25 5.47 -1.96
C LEU A 15 -8.72 4.03 -2.00
N ARG A 16 -9.49 3.04 -1.54
CA ARG A 16 -9.12 1.61 -1.64
C ARG A 16 -9.03 1.14 -3.10
N CYS A 17 -9.92 1.59 -3.98
CA CYS A 17 -9.84 1.30 -5.41
C CYS A 17 -8.57 1.90 -6.03
N LEU A 18 -8.27 3.16 -5.69
CA LEU A 18 -7.08 3.86 -6.18
C LEU A 18 -5.79 3.18 -5.69
N VAL A 19 -5.71 2.81 -4.41
CA VAL A 19 -4.57 2.05 -3.87
C VAL A 19 -4.40 0.72 -4.60
N CYS A 20 -5.49 -0.01 -4.83
CA CYS A 20 -5.44 -1.29 -5.55
C CYS A 20 -4.86 -1.10 -6.95
N ALA A 21 -5.36 -0.12 -7.71
CA ALA A 21 -4.86 0.19 -9.04
C ALA A 21 -3.38 0.59 -9.03
N LEU A 22 -2.98 1.51 -8.14
CA LEU A 22 -1.59 1.96 -8.03
C LEU A 22 -0.65 0.82 -7.61
N ALA A 23 -1.05 0.00 -6.64
CA ALA A 23 -0.24 -1.14 -6.19
C ALA A 23 -0.04 -2.18 -7.30
N LEU A 24 -1.10 -2.47 -8.08
CA LEU A 24 -1.01 -3.34 -9.25
C LEU A 24 -0.11 -2.75 -10.34
N VAL A 25 -0.28 -1.47 -10.69
CA VAL A 25 0.55 -0.80 -11.68
C VAL A 25 2.01 -0.81 -11.25
N SER A 26 2.32 -0.49 -9.99
CA SER A 26 3.68 -0.56 -9.45
C SER A 26 4.27 -1.97 -9.55
N ALA A 27 3.51 -2.99 -9.14
CA ALA A 27 3.95 -4.38 -9.22
C ALA A 27 4.22 -4.81 -10.68
N ILE A 28 3.34 -4.45 -11.62
CA ILE A 28 3.49 -4.77 -13.04
C ILE A 28 4.71 -4.06 -13.62
N LEU A 29 4.91 -2.77 -13.34
CA LEU A 29 6.06 -2.01 -13.83
C LEU A 29 7.39 -2.65 -13.41
N ILE A 30 7.48 -3.09 -12.15
CA ILE A 30 8.70 -3.71 -11.60
C ILE A 30 8.88 -5.14 -12.12
N VAL A 31 7.81 -5.94 -12.21
CA VAL A 31 7.89 -7.35 -12.66
C VAL A 31 8.21 -7.45 -14.16
N THR A 32 7.64 -6.56 -14.97
CA THR A 32 7.87 -6.53 -16.42
C THR A 32 9.21 -5.94 -16.80
N ASP A 33 9.89 -5.28 -15.86
CA ASP A 33 11.20 -4.70 -16.11
C ASP A 33 12.27 -5.78 -16.20
N THR A 34 12.76 -5.99 -17.43
CA THR A 34 13.90 -6.87 -17.69
C THR A 34 14.81 -6.19 -18.70
N GLN A 35 16.10 -6.11 -18.38
CA GLN A 35 17.09 -5.57 -19.29
C GLN A 35 18.27 -6.53 -19.40
N VAL A 36 18.61 -6.89 -20.65
CA VAL A 36 19.80 -7.70 -20.94
C VAL A 36 20.90 -6.75 -21.41
N ARG A 37 22.09 -6.87 -20.82
CA ARG A 37 23.31 -6.17 -21.26
C ARG A 37 24.45 -7.18 -21.35
N GLU A 38 25.30 -7.04 -22.36
CA GLU A 38 26.60 -7.70 -22.38
C GLU A 38 27.57 -6.92 -21.50
N ILE A 39 28.16 -7.61 -20.53
CA ILE A 39 29.21 -7.10 -19.67
C ILE A 39 30.37 -8.09 -19.77
N PHE A 40 31.52 -7.64 -20.28
CA PHE A 40 32.71 -8.48 -20.48
C PHE A 40 32.41 -9.79 -21.22
N THR A 41 31.87 -9.70 -22.44
CA THR A 41 31.58 -10.85 -23.34
C THR A 41 30.56 -11.87 -22.82
N ILE A 42 29.94 -11.62 -21.65
CA ILE A 42 28.91 -12.47 -21.03
C ILE A 42 27.60 -11.67 -20.97
N GLN A 43 26.53 -12.23 -21.55
CA GLN A 43 25.19 -11.69 -21.48
C GLN A 43 24.66 -11.80 -20.04
N LYS A 44 24.58 -10.68 -19.31
CA LYS A 44 23.94 -10.62 -17.99
C LYS A 44 22.57 -9.94 -18.08
N LYS A 45 21.55 -10.73 -17.78
CA LYS A 45 20.15 -10.27 -17.69
C LYS A 45 19.88 -9.75 -16.28
N ALA A 46 19.67 -8.45 -16.14
CA ALA A 46 19.16 -7.85 -14.91
C ALA A 46 17.66 -8.12 -14.81
N LYS A 47 17.25 -8.78 -13.73
CA LYS A 47 15.85 -9.02 -13.38
C LYS A 47 15.55 -8.43 -12.01
N TYR A 48 14.29 -8.07 -11.77
CA TYR A 48 13.83 -7.67 -10.44
C TYR A 48 14.09 -8.73 -9.36
N THR A 49 14.20 -10.01 -9.73
CA THR A 49 14.51 -11.14 -8.83
C THR A 49 15.91 -11.10 -8.24
N ASP A 50 16.83 -10.39 -8.89
CA ASP A 50 18.23 -10.30 -8.45
C ASP A 50 18.36 -9.42 -7.20
N MET A 51 17.42 -8.49 -7.00
CA MET A 51 17.37 -7.61 -5.84
C MET A 51 16.19 -7.95 -4.93
N LYS A 52 16.49 -8.55 -3.76
CA LYS A 52 15.45 -9.01 -2.81
C LYS A 52 14.51 -7.90 -2.34
N ALA A 53 14.98 -6.66 -2.28
CA ALA A 53 14.15 -5.51 -1.95
C ALA A 53 13.03 -5.25 -2.98
N LEU A 54 13.31 -5.42 -4.28
CA LEU A 54 12.30 -5.26 -5.34
C LEU A 54 11.28 -6.39 -5.29
N VAL A 55 11.73 -7.64 -5.07
CA VAL A 55 10.83 -8.78 -4.84
C VAL A 55 9.92 -8.53 -3.65
N PHE A 56 10.47 -8.04 -2.53
CA PHE A 56 9.69 -7.70 -1.36
C PHE A 56 8.65 -6.62 -1.66
N LEU A 57 9.03 -5.52 -2.33
CA LEU A 57 8.09 -4.47 -2.72
C LEU A 57 6.94 -5.00 -3.61
N VAL A 58 7.24 -5.87 -4.58
CA VAL A 58 6.22 -6.49 -5.45
C VAL A 58 5.26 -7.36 -4.63
N VAL A 59 5.76 -8.20 -3.74
CA VAL A 59 4.94 -9.06 -2.87
C VAL A 59 4.03 -8.22 -1.99
N VAL A 60 4.58 -7.18 -1.35
CA VAL A 60 3.83 -6.28 -0.48
C VAL A 60 2.74 -5.53 -1.23
N ASN A 61 3.05 -4.98 -2.42
CA ASN A 61 2.05 -4.35 -3.27
C ASN A 61 0.95 -5.34 -3.72
N GLY A 62 1.32 -6.60 -3.99
CA GLY A 62 0.34 -7.67 -4.26
C GLY A 62 -0.60 -7.93 -3.08
N ILE A 63 -0.06 -8.02 -1.86
CA ILE A 63 -0.85 -8.18 -0.63
C ILE A 63 -1.78 -6.97 -0.44
N ALA A 64 -1.27 -5.75 -0.60
CA ALA A 64 -2.05 -4.52 -0.47
C ALA A 64 -3.19 -4.44 -1.49
N ALA A 65 -2.95 -4.83 -2.74
CA ALA A 65 -3.96 -4.89 -3.80
C ALA A 65 -5.04 -5.93 -3.48
N ALA A 66 -4.65 -7.16 -3.11
CA ALA A 66 -5.57 -8.23 -2.75
C ALA A 66 -6.46 -7.84 -1.56
N TYR A 67 -5.87 -7.27 -0.51
CA TYR A 67 -6.61 -6.80 0.66
C TYR A 67 -7.59 -5.66 0.32
N SER A 68 -7.14 -4.69 -0.49
CA SER A 68 -8.01 -3.60 -0.95
C SER A 68 -9.20 -4.12 -1.74
N LEU A 69 -8.98 -5.10 -2.62
CA LEU A 69 -10.04 -5.74 -3.41
C LEU A 69 -11.06 -6.47 -2.53
N VAL A 70 -10.60 -7.23 -1.52
CA VAL A 70 -11.48 -7.91 -0.55
C VAL A 70 -12.37 -6.90 0.18
N HIS A 71 -11.82 -5.75 0.59
CA HIS A 71 -12.61 -4.71 1.26
C HIS A 71 -13.61 -4.02 0.34
N VAL A 72 -13.24 -3.76 -0.91
CA VAL A 72 -14.17 -3.24 -1.92
C VAL A 72 -15.32 -4.23 -2.14
N ALA A 73 -15.01 -5.51 -2.34
CA ALA A 73 -16.01 -6.57 -2.51
C ALA A 73 -16.95 -6.68 -1.31
N ARG A 74 -16.42 -6.65 -0.08
CA ARG A 74 -17.22 -6.64 1.15
C ARG A 74 -18.15 -5.42 1.23
N CYS A 75 -17.66 -4.23 0.88
CA CYS A 75 -18.49 -3.02 0.86
C CYS A 75 -19.61 -3.11 -0.18
N VAL A 76 -19.31 -3.54 -1.41
CA VAL A 76 -20.30 -3.70 -2.47
C VAL A 76 -21.35 -4.75 -2.10
N ALA A 77 -20.93 -5.90 -1.57
CA ALA A 77 -21.85 -6.94 -1.09
C ALA A 77 -22.75 -6.43 0.05
N GLY A 78 -22.21 -5.62 0.97
CA GLY A 78 -22.97 -4.99 2.04
C GLY A 78 -23.99 -3.95 1.54
N MET A 79 -23.68 -3.24 0.45
CA MET A 79 -24.64 -2.33 -0.20
C MET A 79 -25.77 -3.10 -0.87
N MET A 80 -25.47 -4.22 -1.54
CA MET A 80 -26.47 -5.05 -2.22
C MET A 80 -27.43 -5.75 -1.25
N LYS A 81 -26.92 -6.24 -0.10
CA LYS A 81 -27.73 -6.96 0.90
C LYS A 81 -28.49 -6.05 1.88
N GLY A 82 -28.31 -4.72 1.81
CA GLY A 82 -29.02 -3.77 2.68
C GLY A 82 -28.62 -3.79 4.17
N SER A 83 -27.84 -4.78 4.63
CA SER A 83 -27.31 -4.88 5.98
C SER A 83 -25.77 -4.86 5.97
N VAL A 84 -25.17 -3.75 6.37
CA VAL A 84 -23.74 -3.71 6.70
C VAL A 84 -23.60 -4.16 8.14
N LEU A 85 -23.19 -5.41 8.36
CA LEU A 85 -22.96 -5.97 9.68
C LEU A 85 -21.71 -5.29 10.28
N PHE A 86 -21.93 -4.17 10.97
CA PHE A 86 -20.88 -3.37 11.59
C PHE A 86 -20.78 -3.75 13.06
N SER A 87 -20.06 -4.84 13.35
CA SER A 87 -19.75 -5.22 14.73
C SER A 87 -18.49 -4.50 15.21
N LYS A 88 -18.44 -4.12 16.49
CA LYS A 88 -17.26 -3.54 17.14
C LYS A 88 -15.96 -4.37 16.92
N PRO A 89 -15.96 -5.72 17.05
CA PRO A 89 -14.76 -6.50 16.77
C PRO A 89 -14.34 -6.47 15.29
N LEU A 90 -15.30 -6.41 14.36
CA LEU A 90 -15.00 -6.30 12.93
C LEU A 90 -14.36 -4.96 12.60
N ALA A 91 -14.82 -3.86 13.21
CA ALA A 91 -14.18 -2.55 13.04
C ALA A 91 -12.73 -2.53 13.55
N TRP A 92 -12.46 -3.20 14.68
CA TRP A 92 -11.10 -3.35 15.22
C TRP A 92 -10.20 -4.20 14.32
N ALA A 93 -10.73 -5.31 13.78
CA ALA A 93 -10.01 -6.17 12.86
C ALA A 93 -9.63 -5.43 11.56
N ILE A 94 -10.57 -4.65 10.99
CA ILE A 94 -10.32 -3.82 9.82
C ILE A 94 -9.23 -2.78 10.09
N PHE A 95 -9.32 -2.07 11.23
CA PHE A 95 -8.31 -1.09 11.61
C PHE A 95 -6.92 -1.74 11.76
N SER A 96 -6.83 -2.87 12.45
CA SER A 96 -5.55 -3.58 12.64
C SER A 96 -4.97 -4.07 11.30
N GLY A 97 -5.82 -4.54 10.38
CA GLY A 97 -5.39 -4.96 9.05
C GLY A 97 -4.92 -3.80 8.19
N ASP A 98 -5.69 -2.70 8.16
CA ASP A 98 -5.35 -1.48 7.42
C ASP A 98 -3.98 -0.92 7.89
N GLN A 99 -3.75 -0.93 9.20
CA GLN A 99 -2.51 -0.47 9.82
C GLN A 99 -1.32 -1.40 9.51
N ALA A 100 -1.52 -2.72 9.61
CA ALA A 100 -0.46 -3.69 9.31
C ALA A 100 0.01 -3.58 7.85
N ILE A 101 -0.92 -3.44 6.90
CA ILE A 101 -0.57 -3.30 5.49
C ILE A 101 0.07 -1.94 5.22
N ALA A 102 -0.37 -0.85 5.84
CA ALA A 102 0.28 0.45 5.72
C ALA A 102 1.75 0.40 6.16
N TYR A 103 2.06 -0.24 7.29
CA TYR A 103 3.44 -0.43 7.72
C TYR A 103 4.24 -1.29 6.75
N LEU A 104 3.63 -2.37 6.24
CA LEU A 104 4.28 -3.25 5.29
C LEU A 104 4.63 -2.53 3.99
N THR A 105 3.70 -1.71 3.44
CA THR A 105 3.94 -0.92 2.22
C THR A 105 5.03 0.12 2.42
N VAL A 106 5.06 0.79 3.57
CA VAL A 106 6.13 1.76 3.90
C VAL A 106 7.48 1.05 4.03
N ALA A 107 7.53 -0.10 4.71
CA ALA A 107 8.76 -0.87 4.85
C ALA A 107 9.29 -1.38 3.49
N GLY A 108 8.40 -1.91 2.64
CA GLY A 108 8.76 -2.36 1.30
C GLY A 108 9.28 -1.22 0.42
N LEU A 109 8.61 -0.07 0.49
CA LEU A 109 9.03 1.14 -0.23
C LEU A 109 10.39 1.63 0.24
N ALA A 110 10.62 1.69 1.56
CA ALA A 110 11.89 2.13 2.13
C ALA A 110 13.04 1.21 1.70
N ALA A 111 12.84 -0.11 1.77
CA ALA A 111 13.84 -1.08 1.32
C ALA A 111 14.17 -0.93 -0.18
N ALA A 112 13.14 -0.76 -1.01
CA ALA A 112 13.34 -0.56 -2.45
C ALA A 112 14.01 0.79 -2.77
N ALA A 113 13.62 1.86 -2.08
CA ALA A 113 14.20 3.19 -2.24
C ALA A 113 15.67 3.22 -1.84
N GLN A 114 16.03 2.59 -0.71
CA GLN A 114 17.42 2.45 -0.28
C GLN A 114 18.24 1.68 -1.33
N SER A 115 17.70 0.57 -1.83
CA SER A 115 18.38 -0.24 -2.83
C SER A 115 18.55 0.50 -4.17
N ALA A 116 17.55 1.29 -4.58
CA ALA A 116 17.64 2.16 -5.74
C ALA A 116 18.67 3.28 -5.56
N ALA A 117 18.76 3.87 -4.36
CA ALA A 117 19.77 4.86 -4.03
C ALA A 117 21.18 4.28 -4.17
N PHE A 118 21.41 3.08 -3.66
CA PHE A 118 22.68 2.39 -3.82
C PHE A 118 22.98 2.05 -5.30
N ALA A 119 21.99 1.64 -6.09
CA ALA A 119 22.18 1.38 -7.51
C ALA A 119 22.53 2.64 -8.33
N LYS A 120 22.05 3.82 -7.91
CA LYS A 120 22.30 5.11 -8.59
C LYS A 120 23.60 5.77 -8.13
N LEU A 121 23.85 5.82 -6.83
CA LEU A 121 24.99 6.54 -6.24
C LEU A 121 26.24 5.66 -6.10
N GLY A 122 26.06 4.34 -5.96
CA GLY A 122 27.13 3.43 -5.53
C GLY A 122 27.50 3.64 -4.05
N GLN A 123 28.37 2.78 -3.52
CA GLN A 123 28.97 2.92 -2.20
C GLN A 123 30.44 2.50 -2.28
N PRO A 124 31.39 3.45 -2.30
CA PRO A 124 32.81 3.14 -2.51
C PRO A 124 33.40 2.32 -1.36
N GLU A 125 33.01 2.60 -0.12
CA GLU A 125 33.42 1.87 1.10
C GLU A 125 33.05 0.39 1.05
N LEU A 126 31.95 0.04 0.36
CA LEU A 126 31.46 -1.33 0.19
C LEU A 126 31.80 -1.90 -1.21
N GLN A 127 32.62 -1.19 -2.00
CA GLN A 127 32.95 -1.53 -3.39
C GLN A 127 31.72 -1.73 -4.29
N TRP A 128 30.62 -1.05 -3.96
CA TRP A 128 29.38 -1.10 -4.73
C TRP A 128 29.43 -0.12 -5.90
N MET A 129 29.51 -0.68 -7.10
CA MET A 129 29.56 0.07 -8.35
C MET A 129 28.18 0.63 -8.74
N LYS A 130 28.18 1.73 -9.51
CA LYS A 130 26.95 2.37 -10.02
C LYS A 130 26.33 1.50 -11.11
N ILE A 131 25.27 0.79 -10.77
CA ILE A 131 24.56 -0.13 -11.68
C ILE A 131 23.71 0.65 -12.69
N CYS A 132 23.08 1.75 -12.27
CA CYS A 132 22.18 2.52 -13.12
C CYS A 132 22.86 3.24 -14.28
N THR A 133 24.19 3.44 -14.23
CA THR A 133 24.96 3.95 -15.38
C THR A 133 25.01 2.92 -16.51
N MET A 134 25.03 1.61 -16.20
CA MET A 134 25.04 0.54 -17.20
C MET A 134 23.62 0.09 -17.61
N TYR A 135 22.71 0.05 -16.65
CA TYR A 135 21.32 -0.40 -16.80
C TYR A 135 20.30 0.76 -16.65
N GLY A 136 20.53 1.86 -17.37
CA GLY A 136 19.71 3.08 -17.23
C GLY A 136 18.22 2.89 -17.50
N ARG A 137 17.84 2.07 -18.50
CA ARG A 137 16.43 1.79 -18.82
C ARG A 137 15.73 1.05 -17.67
N PHE A 138 16.38 -0.01 -17.18
CA PHE A 138 15.89 -0.77 -16.03
C PHE A 138 15.72 0.13 -14.81
N CYS A 139 16.74 0.91 -14.48
CA CYS A 139 16.67 1.83 -13.34
C CYS A 139 15.60 2.92 -13.49
N ASN A 140 15.34 3.42 -14.70
CA ASN A 140 14.27 4.40 -14.90
C ASN A 140 12.89 3.76 -14.69
N GLN A 141 12.65 2.58 -15.25
CA GLN A 141 11.38 1.87 -15.12
C GLN A 141 11.13 1.39 -13.68
N VAL A 142 12.14 0.86 -12.98
CA VAL A 142 12.05 0.56 -11.54
C VAL A 142 11.79 1.84 -10.74
N GLY A 143 12.44 2.95 -11.08
CA GLY A 143 12.21 4.25 -10.45
C GLY A 143 10.77 4.72 -10.57
N GLU A 144 10.17 4.59 -11.76
CA GLU A 144 8.74 4.85 -11.99
C GLU A 144 7.86 3.92 -11.14
N GLY A 145 8.17 2.63 -11.10
CA GLY A 145 7.47 1.65 -10.26
C GLY A 145 7.52 1.98 -8.77
N ILE A 146 8.67 2.43 -8.25
CA ILE A 146 8.85 2.90 -6.87
C ILE A 146 8.05 4.20 -6.63
N GLY A 147 8.03 5.12 -7.59
CA GLY A 147 7.22 6.34 -7.53
C GLY A 147 5.73 6.03 -7.40
N VAL A 148 5.22 5.07 -8.19
CA VAL A 148 3.83 4.61 -8.09
C VAL A 148 3.58 3.89 -6.74
N ALA A 149 4.54 3.10 -6.24
CA ALA A 149 4.43 2.47 -4.92
C ALA A 149 4.35 3.49 -3.78
N LEU A 150 5.05 4.63 -3.88
CA LEU A 150 4.97 5.71 -2.91
C LEU A 150 3.55 6.27 -2.83
N LEU A 151 2.91 6.51 -3.97
CA LEU A 151 1.51 6.98 -4.01
C LEU A 151 0.55 5.94 -3.41
N ALA A 152 0.74 4.66 -3.72
CA ALA A 152 -0.04 3.57 -3.13
C ALA A 152 0.14 3.52 -1.59
N SER A 153 1.38 3.67 -1.10
CA SER A 153 1.70 3.68 0.32
C SER A 153 1.06 4.86 1.05
N ILE A 154 1.07 6.06 0.47
CA ILE A 154 0.37 7.23 1.02
C ILE A 154 -1.12 6.96 1.11
N GLY A 155 -1.71 6.36 0.07
CA GLY A 155 -3.11 5.97 0.06
C GLY A 155 -3.45 4.99 1.19
N MET A 156 -2.62 3.96 1.43
CA MET A 156 -2.81 3.02 2.54
C MET A 156 -2.75 3.69 3.91
N VAL A 157 -1.82 4.63 4.12
CA VAL A 157 -1.75 5.42 5.36
C VAL A 157 -3.02 6.22 5.57
N MET A 158 -3.53 6.86 4.52
CA MET A 158 -4.78 7.63 4.58
C MET A 158 -6.00 6.73 4.88
N VAL A 159 -6.08 5.53 4.29
CA VAL A 159 -7.11 4.53 4.64
C VAL A 159 -7.04 4.17 6.12
N SER A 160 -5.83 3.90 6.63
CA SER A 160 -5.63 3.57 8.04
C SER A 160 -6.08 4.71 8.97
N CYS A 161 -5.74 5.96 8.64
CA CYS A 161 -6.20 7.14 9.38
C CYS A 161 -7.74 7.24 9.40
N ILE A 162 -8.42 7.03 8.26
CA ILE A 162 -9.89 7.05 8.20
C ILE A 162 -10.48 5.93 9.07
N SER A 163 -9.90 4.74 9.02
CA SER A 163 -10.29 3.56 9.81
C SER A 163 -10.17 3.84 11.32
N ALA A 164 -9.04 4.43 11.74
CA ALA A 164 -8.80 4.86 13.12
C ALA A 164 -9.84 5.88 13.59
N LEU A 165 -10.07 6.94 12.80
CA LEU A 165 -11.05 7.98 13.12
C LEU A 165 -12.47 7.40 13.24
N GLY A 166 -12.83 6.46 12.37
CA GLY A 166 -14.10 5.74 12.43
C GLY A 166 -14.24 4.92 13.72
N LEU A 167 -13.18 4.20 14.11
CA LEU A 167 -13.16 3.39 15.33
C LEU A 167 -13.26 4.27 16.59
N PHE A 168 -12.48 5.36 16.67
CA PHE A 168 -12.51 6.29 17.81
C PHE A 168 -13.86 6.99 17.95
N ARG A 169 -14.51 7.36 16.83
CA ARG A 169 -15.88 7.92 16.87
C ARG A 169 -16.91 6.90 17.37
N LEU A 170 -16.76 5.63 16.99
CA LEU A 170 -17.66 4.56 17.44
C LEU A 170 -17.58 4.32 18.96
N TYR A 171 -16.39 4.42 19.55
CA TYR A 171 -16.20 4.31 21.00
C TYR A 171 -16.49 5.61 21.76
N GLY A 172 -16.14 6.77 21.19
CA GLY A 172 -16.36 8.08 21.80
C GLY A 172 -17.83 8.52 21.87
N GLY A 173 -18.64 8.16 20.85
CA GLY A 173 -20.08 8.45 20.84
C GLY A 173 -20.87 7.76 21.95
N ASN A 174 -20.34 6.70 22.55
CA ASN A 174 -21.02 5.95 23.61
C ASN A 174 -20.98 6.67 24.97
N LYS A 175 -20.11 7.68 25.15
CA LYS A 175 -20.08 8.49 26.38
C LYS A 175 -21.16 9.57 26.44
N ALA A 176 -21.71 10.00 25.30
CA ALA A 176 -22.74 11.05 25.26
C ALA A 176 -24.15 10.54 25.60
N TRP A 177 -24.37 9.22 25.64
CA TRP A 177 -25.66 8.59 25.97
C TRP A 177 -25.63 7.85 27.32
N GLN A 178 -24.61 8.06 28.14
CA GLN A 178 -24.56 7.55 29.53
C GLN A 178 -24.79 8.65 30.58
N SER A 179 -25.02 9.89 30.15
CA SER A 179 -25.32 11.04 31.01
C SER A 179 -26.78 11.49 30.90
N SER A 180 -27.72 10.54 30.74
CA SER A 180 -29.13 10.80 31.06
C SER A 180 -29.37 10.26 32.47
N PRO A 181 -29.54 11.12 33.50
CA PRO A 181 -29.83 10.65 34.84
C PRO A 181 -31.15 9.88 34.82
N SER A 182 -31.11 8.70 35.42
CA SER A 182 -32.26 7.92 35.82
C SER A 182 -33.29 8.81 36.51
N ARG A 183 -34.51 8.75 35.97
CA ARG A 183 -35.77 9.14 36.60
C ARG A 183 -35.82 8.66 38.06
N TRP A 184 -35.86 9.62 38.99
CA TRP A 184 -36.70 9.64 40.18
C TRP A 184 -37.23 11.07 40.33
#